data_AF-A0A9P2DME9-F1
#
_entry.id   AF-A0A9P2DME9-F1
#
_cell.length_a   1.000
_cell.length_b   1.000
_cell.length_c   1.000
_cell.angle_alpha   90.00
_cell.angle_beta   90.00
_cell.angle_gamma   90.00
#
_symmetry.space_group_name_H-M   'P 1'
#
loop_
_entity.id
_entity.type
_entity.pdbx_description
1 polymer ?
#
loop_
_entity_poly.entity_id
_entity_poly.type
_entity_poly.pdbx_seq_one_letter_code
_entity_poly.pdbx_strand_id
1 'polypeptide(L)'
;MERKLIQEINLLENKKLVMNLNIVAIAIVLVLTVLGIVFSGGFAIMNGFMGIIWMFGGYAVAIVIHEAVHGIFFKAFRPEAKVKFGFKNGMAYAGSPGAFYTRAQFFIISIAPFIVLTGLFIFLRFLGVNEAVLYLIFALHTSGCVGDFYYCILLINQPAGIVVEDTDKGISFYSEG
;
A
#
# COMPACT_ATOMS: atom_id res chain seq x y z
N MET A 1 -28.36 -17.27 -8.06
CA MET A 1 -28.79 -16.29 -7.05
C MET A 1 -28.07 -14.98 -7.40
N GLU A 2 -28.69 -13.81 -7.20
CA GLU A 2 -28.04 -12.53 -7.51
C GLU A 2 -27.18 -12.06 -6.34
N ARG A 3 -25.99 -11.53 -6.63
CA ARG A 3 -25.12 -10.92 -5.61
C ARG A 3 -25.77 -9.66 -5.06
N LYS A 4 -25.94 -9.56 -3.75
CA LYS A 4 -26.51 -8.37 -3.10
C LYS A 4 -25.39 -7.48 -2.57
N LEU A 5 -25.43 -6.19 -2.90
CA LEU A 5 -24.51 -5.18 -2.35
C LEU A 5 -24.75 -5.05 -0.84
N ILE A 6 -23.68 -5.18 -0.06
CA ILE A 6 -23.67 -5.06 1.40
C ILE A 6 -23.16 -3.67 1.80
N GLN A 7 -22.04 -3.26 1.23
CA GLN A 7 -21.36 -2.01 1.60
C GLN A 7 -20.48 -1.53 0.46
N GLU A 8 -20.43 -0.21 0.26
CA GLU A 8 -19.57 0.46 -0.71
C GLU A 8 -18.64 1.44 0.01
N ILE A 9 -17.37 1.47 -0.40
CA ILE A 9 -16.33 2.31 0.19
C ILE A 9 -15.61 3.07 -0.92
N ASN A 10 -15.94 4.36 -1.03
CA ASN A 10 -15.36 5.28 -2.00
C ASN A 10 -14.11 5.97 -1.46
N LEU A 11 -12.99 5.24 -1.38
CA LEU A 11 -11.73 5.74 -0.84
C LEU A 11 -11.20 6.96 -1.61
N LEU A 12 -11.23 6.95 -2.94
CA LEU A 12 -10.63 8.01 -3.77
C LEU A 12 -11.46 9.31 -3.83
N GLU A 13 -12.75 9.26 -3.49
CA GLU A 13 -13.67 10.42 -3.55
C GLU A 13 -14.10 10.94 -2.18
N ASN A 14 -14.06 10.11 -1.14
CA ASN A 14 -14.39 10.53 0.21
C ASN A 14 -13.25 11.36 0.83
N LYS A 15 -13.31 12.68 0.64
CA LYS A 15 -12.30 13.64 1.14
C LYS A 15 -11.97 13.48 2.62
N LYS A 16 -12.98 13.19 3.47
CA LYS A 16 -12.77 13.03 4.91
C LYS A 16 -11.96 11.76 5.20
N LEU A 17 -12.28 10.65 4.52
CA LEU A 17 -11.53 9.41 4.64
C LEU A 17 -10.08 9.60 4.16
N VAL A 18 -9.87 10.19 2.98
CA VAL A 18 -8.52 10.48 2.45
C VAL A 18 -7.72 11.35 3.42
N MET A 19 -8.34 12.41 3.96
CA MET A 19 -7.68 13.29 4.92
C MET A 19 -7.28 12.53 6.19
N ASN A 20 -8.16 11.68 6.74
CA ASN A 20 -7.85 10.87 7.91
C ASN A 20 -6.70 9.88 7.62
N LEU A 21 -6.71 9.21 6.46
CA LEU A 21 -5.65 8.30 6.06
C LEU A 21 -4.31 9.03 5.91
N ASN A 22 -4.30 10.23 5.33
CA ASN A 22 -3.09 11.05 5.23
C ASN A 22 -2.57 11.50 6.60
N ILE A 23 -3.45 11.85 7.54
CA ILE A 23 -3.04 12.15 8.93
C ILE A 23 -2.38 10.93 9.57
N VAL A 24 -2.96 9.74 9.39
CA VAL A 24 -2.38 8.49 9.89
C VAL A 24 -1.04 8.19 9.21
N ALA A 25 -0.90 8.40 7.89
CA ALA A 25 0.37 8.25 7.19
C ALA A 25 1.45 9.18 7.75
N ILE A 26 1.10 10.46 8.00
CA ILE A 26 2.02 11.42 8.63
C ILE A 26 2.42 10.94 10.04
N ALA A 27 1.48 10.44 10.83
CA ALA A 27 1.78 9.89 12.14
C ALA A 27 2.72 8.67 12.06
N ILE A 28 2.48 7.75 11.12
CA ILE A 28 3.31 6.55 10.90
C ILE A 28 4.74 6.96 10.54
N VAL A 29 4.94 7.85 9.57
CA VAL A 29 6.30 8.24 9.15
C VAL A 29 7.03 8.97 10.28
N LEU A 30 6.35 9.82 11.05
CA LEU A 30 6.95 10.51 12.20
C LEU A 30 7.37 9.51 13.29
N VAL A 31 6.48 8.59 13.67
CA VAL A 31 6.78 7.56 14.67
C VAL A 31 7.96 6.71 14.22
N LEU A 32 7.95 6.18 12.99
CA LEU A 32 9.03 5.36 12.48
C LEU A 32 10.35 6.13 12.39
N THR A 33 10.31 7.41 11.97
CA THR A 33 11.52 8.25 11.94
C THR A 33 12.11 8.44 13.34
N VAL A 34 11.28 8.74 14.34
CA VAL A 34 11.73 8.88 15.74
C VAL A 34 12.30 7.57 16.25
N LEU A 35 11.63 6.44 16.01
CA LEU A 35 12.14 5.12 16.43
C LEU A 35 13.49 4.82 15.79
N GLY A 36 13.64 5.07 14.49
CA GLY A 36 14.90 4.89 13.80
C GLY A 36 16.02 5.74 14.40
N ILE A 37 15.77 7.02 14.69
CA ILE A 37 16.74 7.90 15.38
C ILE A 37 17.13 7.34 16.75
N VAL A 38 16.15 6.93 17.56
CA VAL A 38 16.38 6.42 18.93
C VAL A 38 17.20 5.12 18.91
N PHE A 39 16.86 4.18 18.04
CA PHE A 39 17.52 2.87 18.00
C PHE A 39 18.86 2.87 17.24
N SER A 40 19.06 3.80 16.31
CA SER A 40 20.33 3.90 15.56
C SER A 40 21.37 4.80 16.22
N GLY A 41 21.06 5.46 17.35
CA GLY A 41 21.95 6.43 18.00
C GLY A 41 22.04 7.77 17.25
N GLY A 42 20.98 8.11 16.52
CA GLY A 42 20.94 9.19 15.53
C GLY A 42 21.14 8.62 14.13
N PHE A 43 20.15 8.83 13.24
CA PHE A 43 20.46 8.73 11.81
C PHE A 43 21.49 9.80 11.56
N ALA A 44 22.75 9.40 11.47
CA ALA A 44 23.70 10.29 10.90
C ALA A 44 23.15 10.58 9.50
N ILE A 45 22.75 11.83 9.25
CA ILE A 45 22.54 12.39 7.92
C ILE A 45 23.94 12.48 7.28
N MET A 46 24.67 11.36 7.29
CA MET A 46 26.11 11.21 7.15
C MET A 46 26.52 11.32 5.69
N ASN A 47 25.53 11.35 4.79
CA ASN A 47 25.74 11.43 3.34
C ASN A 47 25.43 12.82 2.76
N GLY A 48 25.10 13.81 3.60
CA GLY A 48 24.73 15.16 3.16
C GLY A 48 23.62 15.15 2.10
N PHE A 49 23.71 16.06 1.12
CA PHE A 49 22.74 16.21 0.04
C PHE A 49 22.52 14.94 -0.79
N MET A 50 23.55 14.09 -0.97
CA MET A 50 23.41 12.86 -1.75
C MET A 50 22.54 11.81 -1.05
N GLY A 51 22.58 11.72 0.29
CA GLY A 51 21.69 10.83 1.03
C GLY A 51 20.21 11.16 0.81
N ILE A 52 19.89 12.45 0.71
CA ILE A 52 18.54 12.96 0.44
C ILE A 52 18.10 12.56 -0.97
N ILE A 53 18.98 12.70 -1.97
CA ILE A 53 18.70 12.27 -3.35
C ILE A 53 18.43 10.76 -3.40
N TRP A 54 19.27 9.95 -2.77
CA TRP A 54 19.09 8.49 -2.76
C TRP A 54 17.80 8.08 -2.04
N MET A 55 17.44 8.78 -0.96
CA MET A 55 16.19 8.53 -0.25
C MET A 55 14.97 8.82 -1.13
N PHE A 56 14.86 10.02 -1.71
CA PHE A 56 13.70 10.36 -2.55
C PHE A 56 13.67 9.58 -3.86
N GLY A 57 14.82 9.37 -4.50
CA GLY A 57 14.93 8.55 -5.70
C GLY A 57 14.56 7.09 -5.44
N GLY A 58 15.07 6.51 -4.37
CA GLY A 58 14.73 5.16 -3.95
C GLY A 58 13.26 5.00 -3.55
N TYR A 59 12.68 6.00 -2.89
CA TYR A 59 11.25 6.02 -2.57
C TYR A 59 10.38 6.10 -3.84
N ALA A 60 10.74 6.95 -4.81
CA ALA A 60 10.02 7.03 -6.08
C ALA A 60 10.01 5.67 -6.81
N VAL A 61 11.16 4.98 -6.84
CA VAL A 61 11.28 3.62 -7.37
C VAL A 61 10.43 2.64 -6.56
N ALA A 62 10.45 2.72 -5.23
CA ALA A 62 9.67 1.86 -4.37
C ALA A 62 8.16 1.98 -4.62
N ILE A 63 7.63 3.18 -4.87
CA ILE A 63 6.21 3.38 -5.22
C ILE A 63 5.87 2.76 -6.58
N VAL A 64 6.75 2.87 -7.59
CA VAL A 64 6.52 2.20 -8.87
C VAL A 64 6.47 0.67 -8.70
N ILE A 65 7.40 0.10 -7.92
CA ILE A 65 7.41 -1.34 -7.62
C ILE A 65 6.17 -1.71 -6.80
N HIS A 66 5.77 -0.88 -5.84
CA HIS A 66 4.58 -1.09 -5.01
C HIS A 66 3.33 -1.29 -5.88
N GLU A 67 3.05 -0.32 -6.75
CA GLU A 67 1.89 -0.43 -7.65
C GLU A 67 2.04 -1.61 -8.61
N ALA A 68 3.25 -1.87 -9.12
CA ALA A 68 3.49 -3.03 -9.98
C ALA A 68 3.18 -4.37 -9.27
N VAL A 69 3.49 -4.50 -7.98
CA VAL A 69 3.14 -5.68 -7.18
C VAL A 69 1.62 -5.83 -7.09
N HIS A 70 0.87 -4.76 -6.79
CA HIS A 70 -0.59 -4.80 -6.86
C HIS A 70 -1.08 -5.31 -8.22
N GLY A 71 -0.56 -4.74 -9.30
CA GLY A 71 -0.93 -5.12 -10.67
C GLY A 71 -0.62 -6.59 -11.00
N ILE A 72 0.50 -7.13 -10.52
CA ILE A 72 0.86 -8.54 -10.66
C ILE A 72 -0.17 -9.42 -9.96
N PHE A 73 -0.54 -9.11 -8.71
CA PHE A 73 -1.52 -9.92 -7.97
C PHE A 73 -2.93 -9.80 -8.52
N PHE A 74 -3.35 -8.62 -8.99
CA PHE A 74 -4.61 -8.47 -9.74
C PHE A 74 -4.62 -9.40 -10.96
N LYS A 75 -3.56 -9.39 -11.78
CA LYS A 75 -3.44 -10.28 -12.93
C LYS A 75 -3.30 -11.76 -12.58
N ALA A 76 -2.64 -12.09 -11.48
CA ALA A 76 -2.47 -13.47 -11.04
C ALA A 76 -3.80 -14.10 -10.63
N PHE A 77 -4.66 -13.35 -9.95
CA PHE A 77 -5.99 -13.84 -9.55
C PHE A 77 -7.05 -13.71 -10.63
N ARG A 78 -6.92 -12.70 -11.51
CA ARG A 78 -7.85 -12.43 -12.62
C ARG A 78 -7.08 -12.03 -13.89
N PRO A 79 -6.53 -12.99 -14.64
CA PRO A 79 -5.72 -12.72 -15.84
C PRO A 79 -6.45 -11.89 -16.91
N GLU A 80 -7.76 -12.08 -17.03
CA GLU A 80 -8.66 -11.39 -17.96
C GLU A 80 -8.97 -9.94 -17.58
N ALA A 81 -8.83 -9.60 -16.29
CA ALA A 81 -9.19 -8.27 -15.80
C ALA A 81 -8.18 -7.20 -16.23
N LYS A 82 -8.66 -5.98 -16.46
CA LYS A 82 -7.81 -4.84 -16.84
C LYS A 82 -7.28 -4.15 -15.59
N VAL A 83 -5.96 -4.01 -15.49
CA VAL A 83 -5.32 -3.22 -14.43
C VAL A 83 -5.14 -1.78 -14.92
N LYS A 84 -5.53 -0.81 -14.09
CA LYS A 84 -5.32 0.61 -14.29
C LYS A 84 -4.41 1.14 -13.19
N PHE A 85 -3.50 2.02 -13.56
CA PHE A 85 -2.65 2.77 -12.64
C PHE A 85 -3.01 4.24 -12.70
N GLY A 86 -2.92 4.94 -11.57
CA GLY A 86 -3.21 6.36 -11.53
C GLY A 86 -2.68 7.04 -10.28
N PHE A 87 -2.90 8.35 -10.23
CA PHE A 87 -2.60 9.16 -9.07
C PHE A 87 -3.74 10.16 -8.85
N LYS A 88 -4.33 10.17 -7.65
CA LYS A 88 -5.45 11.06 -7.32
C LYS A 88 -5.41 11.42 -5.84
N ASN A 89 -5.63 12.70 -5.54
CA ASN A 89 -5.71 13.23 -4.17
C ASN A 89 -4.51 12.86 -3.27
N GLY A 90 -3.30 12.78 -3.84
CA GLY A 90 -2.08 12.45 -3.10
C GLY A 90 -1.79 10.95 -2.99
N MET A 91 -2.60 10.07 -3.58
CA MET A 91 -2.42 8.63 -3.55
C MET A 91 -2.11 8.11 -4.95
N ALA A 92 -1.01 7.37 -5.08
CA ALA A 92 -0.82 6.45 -6.18
C ALA A 92 -1.75 5.26 -5.96
N TYR A 93 -2.26 4.67 -7.04
CA TYR A 93 -3.09 3.48 -6.95
C TYR A 93 -2.97 2.61 -8.19
N ALA A 94 -3.11 1.31 -7.96
CA ALA A 94 -3.40 0.28 -8.92
C ALA A 94 -4.79 -0.27 -8.61
N GLY A 95 -5.61 -0.44 -9.64
CA GLY A 95 -6.93 -1.04 -9.50
C GLY A 95 -7.25 -1.93 -10.69
N SER A 96 -8.23 -2.79 -10.52
CA SER A 96 -8.85 -3.63 -11.52
C SER A 96 -10.38 -3.40 -11.58
N PRO A 97 -10.85 -2.21 -12.03
CA PRO A 97 -12.25 -1.83 -11.93
C PRO A 97 -13.22 -2.81 -12.60
N GLY A 98 -14.28 -3.18 -11.87
CA GLY A 98 -15.33 -4.12 -12.30
C GLY A 98 -14.97 -5.60 -12.10
N ALA A 99 -13.77 -5.91 -11.59
CA ALA A 99 -13.37 -7.29 -11.30
C ALA A 99 -13.72 -7.69 -9.88
N PHE A 100 -14.14 -8.95 -9.72
CA PHE A 100 -14.53 -9.53 -8.44
C PHE A 100 -13.47 -10.49 -7.90
N TYR A 101 -13.12 -10.32 -6.64
CA TYR A 101 -12.14 -11.11 -5.92
C TYR A 101 -12.79 -11.73 -4.68
N THR A 102 -12.30 -12.89 -4.24
CA THR A 102 -12.66 -13.37 -2.91
C THR A 102 -12.03 -12.46 -1.86
N ARG A 103 -12.59 -12.45 -0.64
CA ARG A 103 -12.02 -11.75 0.51
C ARG A 103 -10.51 -12.03 0.69
N ALA A 104 -10.11 -13.29 0.54
CA ALA A 104 -8.71 -13.70 0.69
C ALA A 104 -7.82 -13.18 -0.44
N GLN A 105 -8.29 -13.25 -1.70
CA GLN A 105 -7.55 -12.73 -2.84
C GLN A 105 -7.31 -11.22 -2.71
N PHE A 106 -8.36 -10.45 -2.38
CA PHE A 106 -8.24 -9.01 -2.23
C PHE A 106 -7.36 -8.61 -1.04
N PHE A 107 -7.39 -9.40 0.05
CA PHE A 107 -6.48 -9.21 1.18
C PHE A 107 -5.03 -9.42 0.76
N ILE A 108 -4.74 -10.48 -0.01
CA ILE A 108 -3.40 -10.75 -0.53
C ILE A 108 -2.95 -9.62 -1.45
N ILE A 109 -3.79 -9.18 -2.38
CA ILE A 109 -3.49 -8.02 -3.25
C ILE A 109 -3.10 -6.82 -2.38
N SER A 110 -3.94 -6.47 -1.41
CA SER A 110 -3.73 -5.30 -0.54
C SER A 110 -2.40 -5.38 0.23
N ILE A 111 -2.11 -6.50 0.89
CA ILE A 111 -0.92 -6.59 1.77
C ILE A 111 0.38 -6.90 1.02
N ALA A 112 0.31 -7.41 -0.20
CA ALA A 112 1.46 -7.92 -0.94
C ALA A 112 2.60 -6.91 -1.11
N PRO A 113 2.36 -5.64 -1.51
CA PRO A 113 3.45 -4.68 -1.69
C PRO A 113 4.22 -4.45 -0.39
N PHE A 114 3.53 -4.35 0.75
CA PHE A 114 4.19 -4.20 2.05
C PHE A 114 5.14 -5.35 2.34
N ILE A 115 4.70 -6.60 2.15
CA ILE A 115 5.53 -7.79 2.41
C ILE A 115 6.71 -7.85 1.44
N VAL A 116 6.47 -7.68 0.15
CA VAL A 116 7.49 -7.80 -0.91
C VAL A 116 8.57 -6.73 -0.76
N LEU A 117 8.18 -5.45 -0.60
CA LEU A 117 9.14 -4.36 -0.47
C LEU A 117 9.88 -4.41 0.87
N THR A 118 9.24 -4.84 1.96
CA THR A 118 9.95 -5.05 3.23
C THR A 118 11.02 -6.13 3.09
N GLY A 119 10.69 -7.26 2.44
CA GLY A 119 11.67 -8.30 2.12
C GLY A 119 12.81 -7.78 1.24
N LEU A 120 12.49 -6.95 0.23
CA LEU A 120 13.48 -6.31 -0.63
C LEU A 120 14.42 -5.38 0.15
N PHE A 121 13.89 -4.53 1.04
CA PHE A 121 14.72 -3.62 1.84
C PHE A 121 15.65 -4.39 2.80
N ILE A 122 15.15 -5.46 3.41
CA ILE A 122 15.98 -6.36 4.24
C ILE A 122 17.07 -7.01 3.38
N PHE A 123 16.74 -7.48 2.18
CA PHE A 123 17.72 -8.06 1.27
C PHE A 123 18.79 -7.06 0.83
N LEU A 124 18.40 -5.84 0.45
CA LEU A 124 19.32 -4.77 0.06
C LEU A 124 20.25 -4.36 1.21
N ARG A 125 19.77 -4.41 2.46
CA ARG A 125 20.59 -4.20 3.64
C ARG A 125 21.73 -5.24 3.70
N PHE A 126 21.44 -6.52 3.46
CA PHE A 126 22.48 -7.57 3.43
C PHE A 126 23.49 -7.40 2.29
N LEU A 127 23.12 -6.71 1.22
CA LEU A 127 24.04 -6.34 0.14
C LEU A 127 24.91 -5.10 0.46
N GLY A 128 24.79 -4.54 1.66
CA GLY A 128 25.60 -3.40 2.11
C GLY A 128 25.08 -2.04 1.63
N VAL A 129 23.83 -1.96 1.14
CA VAL A 129 23.20 -0.67 0.87
C VAL A 129 23.03 0.09 2.20
N ASN A 130 23.24 1.41 2.15
CA ASN A 130 23.21 2.27 3.32
C ASN A 130 21.92 2.09 4.15
N GLU A 131 22.08 1.63 5.40
CA GLU A 131 20.96 1.26 6.28
C GLU A 131 20.04 2.45 6.59
N ALA A 132 20.60 3.66 6.74
CA ALA A 132 19.82 4.86 7.04
C ALA A 132 18.90 5.23 5.88
N VAL A 133 19.44 5.22 4.65
CA VAL A 133 18.66 5.50 3.44
C VAL A 133 17.56 4.45 3.27
N LEU A 134 17.89 3.15 3.41
CA LEU A 134 16.90 2.08 3.31
C LEU A 134 15.80 2.18 4.36
N TYR A 135 16.16 2.47 5.61
CA TYR A 135 15.18 2.61 6.68
C TYR A 135 14.23 3.79 6.44
N LEU A 136 14.75 4.93 5.98
CA LEU A 136 13.90 6.09 5.66
C LEU A 136 12.96 5.80 4.48
N ILE A 137 13.45 5.10 3.45
CA ILE A 137 12.59 4.62 2.36
C ILE A 137 11.53 3.65 2.89
N PHE A 138 11.91 2.72 3.77
CA PHE A 138 10.98 1.80 4.42
C PHE A 138 9.91 2.55 5.25
N ALA A 139 10.30 3.57 6.01
CA ALA A 139 9.37 4.38 6.79
C ALA A 139 8.36 5.12 5.90
N LEU A 140 8.85 5.75 4.82
CA LEU A 140 8.01 6.42 3.83
C LEU A 140 7.08 5.41 3.12
N HIS A 141 7.61 4.28 2.65
CA HIS A 141 6.83 3.24 2.01
C HIS A 141 5.75 2.67 2.94
N THR A 142 6.08 2.39 4.20
CA THR A 142 5.12 1.92 5.21
C THR A 142 4.01 2.93 5.44
N SER A 143 4.34 4.23 5.45
CA SER A 143 3.32 5.29 5.52
C SER A 143 2.43 5.34 4.26
N GLY A 144 3.00 5.08 3.08
CA GLY A 144 2.27 4.99 1.81
C GLY A 144 1.29 3.81 1.75
N CYS A 145 1.57 2.73 2.48
CA CYS A 145 0.69 1.54 2.57
C CYS A 145 -0.56 1.76 3.44
N VAL A 146 -0.82 2.97 3.96
CA VAL A 146 -1.95 3.21 4.90
C VAL A 146 -3.31 2.84 4.30
N GLY A 147 -3.50 3.07 2.99
CA GLY A 147 -4.73 2.69 2.27
C GLY A 147 -4.89 1.18 2.19
N ASP A 148 -3.80 0.46 1.93
CA ASP A 148 -3.77 -1.00 1.88
C ASP A 148 -4.07 -1.62 3.23
N PHE A 149 -3.47 -1.08 4.30
CA PHE A 149 -3.75 -1.52 5.67
C PHE A 149 -5.21 -1.28 6.04
N TYR A 150 -5.76 -0.14 5.63
CA TYR A 150 -7.17 0.15 5.80
C TYR A 150 -8.06 -0.90 5.11
N TYR A 151 -7.76 -1.27 3.85
CA TYR A 151 -8.47 -2.35 3.17
C TYR A 151 -8.29 -3.71 3.87
N CYS A 152 -7.08 -4.05 4.32
CA CYS A 152 -6.83 -5.26 5.09
C CYS A 152 -7.71 -5.33 6.35
N ILE A 153 -7.80 -4.23 7.11
CA ILE A 153 -8.64 -4.13 8.30
C ILE A 153 -10.11 -4.30 7.94
N LEU A 154 -10.59 -3.64 6.88
CA LEU A 154 -11.97 -3.80 6.43
C LEU A 154 -12.28 -5.26 6.10
N LEU A 155 -11.42 -5.93 5.34
CA LEU A 155 -11.59 -7.32 4.90
C LEU A 155 -11.62 -8.30 6.08
N ILE A 156 -10.74 -8.13 7.07
CA ILE A 156 -10.71 -8.99 8.26
C ILE A 156 -12.03 -8.89 9.05
N ASN A 157 -12.67 -7.71 9.03
CA ASN A 157 -13.93 -7.46 9.73
C ASN A 157 -15.18 -7.86 8.93
N GLN A 158 -15.03 -8.35 7.68
CA GLN A 158 -16.16 -8.86 6.91
C GLN A 158 -16.39 -10.36 7.13
N PRO A 159 -17.64 -10.85 7.10
CA PRO A 159 -17.95 -12.27 7.25
C PRO A 159 -17.33 -13.12 6.14
N ALA A 160 -17.24 -14.43 6.38
CA ALA A 160 -16.87 -15.37 5.32
C ALA A 160 -17.97 -15.39 4.24
N GLY A 161 -17.60 -15.72 2.99
CA GLY A 161 -18.55 -15.79 1.88
C GLY A 161 -18.95 -14.43 1.30
N ILE A 162 -18.11 -13.40 1.45
CA ILE A 162 -18.23 -12.14 0.72
C ILE A 162 -17.30 -12.10 -0.49
N VAL A 163 -17.76 -11.44 -1.54
CA VAL A 163 -16.95 -11.09 -2.70
C VAL A 163 -16.72 -9.58 -2.75
N VAL A 164 -15.52 -9.21 -3.20
CA VAL A 164 -15.04 -7.82 -3.24
C VAL A 164 -14.96 -7.42 -4.70
N GLU A 165 -15.71 -6.41 -5.09
CA GLU A 165 -15.49 -5.73 -6.36
C GLU A 165 -14.48 -4.61 -6.16
N ASP A 166 -13.45 -4.58 -6.99
CA ASP A 166 -12.64 -3.39 -7.13
C ASP A 166 -13.34 -2.42 -8.09
N THR A 167 -13.51 -1.17 -7.68
CA THR A 167 -14.23 -0.15 -8.45
C THR A 167 -13.28 0.97 -8.87
N ASP A 168 -13.69 1.87 -9.77
CA ASP A 168 -12.86 3.03 -10.14
C ASP A 168 -12.60 4.01 -8.96
N LYS A 169 -13.24 3.82 -7.80
CA LYS A 169 -13.23 4.76 -6.67
C LYS A 169 -12.81 4.14 -5.33
N GLY A 170 -12.69 2.82 -5.26
CA GLY A 170 -12.47 2.06 -4.04
C GLY A 170 -13.05 0.66 -4.15
N ILE A 171 -13.73 0.15 -3.13
CA ILE A 171 -14.21 -1.24 -3.10
C ILE A 171 -15.69 -1.36 -2.73
N SER A 172 -16.33 -2.40 -3.24
CA SER A 172 -17.70 -2.79 -2.89
C SER A 172 -17.76 -4.24 -2.42
N PHE A 173 -18.46 -4.47 -1.32
CA PHE A 173 -18.67 -5.80 -0.74
C PHE A 173 -20.04 -6.34 -1.13
N TYR A 174 -20.08 -7.59 -1.59
CA TYR A 174 -21.30 -8.29 -1.96
C TYR A 174 -21.41 -9.63 -1.24
N SER A 175 -22.64 -10.10 -1.02
CA SER A 175 -22.89 -11.48 -0.60
C SER A 175 -22.50 -12.46 -1.72
N GLU A 176 -21.99 -13.64 -1.36
CA GLU A 176 -22.00 -14.78 -2.28
C GLU A 176 -23.44 -15.05 -2.72
N GLY A 177 -23.64 -15.14 -4.03
CA GLY A 177 -24.91 -15.47 -4.67
C GLY A 177 -24.94 -16.92 -5.11
#